data_AF-A0A2E0EF54-F1
#
_entry.id   AF-A0A2E0EF54-F1
#
_cell.length_a   1.000
_cell.length_b   1.000
_cell.length_c   1.000
_cell.angle_alpha   90.00
_cell.angle_beta   90.00
_cell.angle_gamma   90.00
#
_symmetry.space_group_name_H-M   'P 1'
#
loop_
_entity.id
_entity.type
_entity.pdbx_description
1 polymer ?
#
loop_
_entity_poly.entity_id
_entity_poly.type
_entity_poly.pdbx_seq_one_letter_code
_entity_poly.pdbx_strand_id
1 'polypeptide(L)'
;MPANLVPLYDEAQAIIELSPSSACALLRVIIRSVIQDRGLRGRHISRDVAALVDQGAPVGLLRAFDVVSMTDDSAKNPAELKLIDGHTDAQNLTMFLHLLADQTN
;
A
#
# COMPACT_ATOMS: atom_id res chain seq x y z
N MET A 1 7.52 9.55 0.55
CA MET A 1 7.79 8.22 -0.03
C MET A 1 9.25 8.17 -0.51
N PRO A 2 9.97 7.04 -0.34
CA PRO A 2 11.34 6.89 -0.85
C PRO A 2 11.46 7.19 -2.35
N ALA A 3 12.50 7.94 -2.75
CA ALA A 3 12.67 8.40 -4.13
C ALA A 3 12.76 7.24 -5.15
N ASN A 4 13.30 6.09 -4.73
CA ASN A 4 13.42 4.89 -5.55
C ASN A 4 12.07 4.23 -5.88
N LEU A 5 10.99 4.57 -5.18
CA LEU A 5 9.65 4.03 -5.43
C LEU A 5 8.80 4.92 -6.35
N VAL A 6 9.23 6.16 -6.62
CA VAL A 6 8.50 7.10 -7.48
C VAL A 6 8.27 6.54 -8.89
N PRO A 7 9.27 5.96 -9.58
CA PRO A 7 9.02 5.41 -10.92
C PRO A 7 7.98 4.28 -10.93
N LEU A 8 7.97 3.44 -9.88
CA LEU A 8 7.03 2.33 -9.75
C LEU A 8 5.61 2.84 -9.47
N TYR A 9 5.50 3.93 -8.71
CA TYR A 9 4.23 4.60 -8.48
C TYR A 9 3.69 5.22 -9.77
N ASP A 10 4.54 5.91 -10.54
CA ASP A 10 4.16 6.51 -11.82
C ASP A 10 3.68 5.44 -12.82
N GLU A 11 4.35 4.29 -12.86
CA GLU A 11 3.92 3.14 -13.65
C GLU A 11 2.53 2.63 -13.22
N ALA A 12 2.30 2.48 -11.91
CA ALA A 12 1.01 2.07 -11.38
C ALA A 12 -0.11 3.05 -11.77
N GLN A 13 0.14 4.36 -11.72
CA GLN A 13 -0.82 5.37 -12.15
C GLN A 13 -1.06 5.34 -13.66
N ALA A 14 -0.02 5.11 -14.47
CA ALA A 14 -0.14 5.07 -15.92
C ALA A 14 -0.99 3.90 -16.42
N ILE A 15 -1.02 2.78 -15.68
CA ILE A 15 -1.73 1.57 -16.08
C ILE A 15 -3.06 1.37 -15.36
N ILE A 16 -3.44 2.20 -14.39
CA ILE A 16 -4.61 1.95 -13.53
C ILE A 16 -5.92 1.80 -14.32
N GLU A 17 -6.10 2.59 -15.37
CA GLU A 17 -7.28 2.55 -16.26
C GLU A 17 -7.22 1.39 -17.26
N LEU A 18 -6.01 0.91 -17.60
CA LEU A 18 -5.80 -0.16 -18.56
C LEU A 18 -5.84 -1.54 -17.91
N SER A 19 -5.28 -1.63 -16.70
CA SER A 19 -5.12 -2.86 -15.94
C SER A 19 -5.09 -2.53 -14.44
N PRO A 20 -6.27 -2.35 -13.81
CA PRO A 20 -6.35 -2.03 -12.39
C PRO A 20 -5.75 -3.12 -11.51
N SER A 21 -5.85 -4.40 -11.91
CA SER A 21 -5.24 -5.52 -11.19
C SER A 21 -3.72 -5.46 -11.20
N SER A 22 -3.10 -5.08 -12.32
CA SER A 22 -1.65 -4.88 -12.40
C SER A 22 -1.23 -3.68 -11.56
N ALA A 23 -1.97 -2.56 -11.63
CA ALA A 23 -1.74 -1.41 -10.78
C ALA A 23 -1.82 -1.78 -9.29
N CYS A 24 -2.79 -2.60 -8.88
CA CYS A 24 -2.91 -3.09 -7.50
C CYS A 24 -1.67 -3.89 -7.05
N ALA A 25 -1.13 -4.76 -7.90
CA ALA A 25 0.09 -5.50 -7.59
C ALA A 25 1.29 -4.56 -7.37
N LEU A 26 1.46 -3.56 -8.24
CA LEU A 26 2.49 -2.53 -8.08
C LEU A 26 2.29 -1.73 -6.78
N LEU A 27 1.07 -1.27 -6.51
CA LEU A 27 0.75 -0.51 -5.30
C LEU A 27 1.02 -1.31 -4.02
N ARG A 28 0.68 -2.60 -3.99
CA ARG A 28 1.00 -3.49 -2.86
C ARG A 28 2.51 -3.63 -2.64
N VAL A 29 3.30 -3.71 -3.71
CA VAL A 29 4.77 -3.75 -3.63
C VAL A 29 5.30 -2.44 -3.04
N ILE A 30 4.78 -1.29 -3.50
CA ILE A 30 5.17 0.03 -3.00
C ILE A 30 4.81 0.16 -1.51
N ILE A 31 3.57 -0.14 -1.13
CA ILE A 31 3.10 -0.11 0.27
C ILE A 31 3.99 -0.94 1.17
N ARG A 32 4.29 -2.18 0.77
CA ARG A 32 5.18 -3.07 1.53
C ARG A 32 6.58 -2.45 1.68
N SER A 33 7.11 -1.87 0.61
CA SER A 33 8.43 -1.25 0.62
C SER A 33 8.47 -0.02 1.54
N VAL A 34 7.42 0.81 1.55
CA VAL A 34 7.28 1.96 2.46
C VAL A 34 7.23 1.50 3.92
N ILE A 35 6.54 0.40 4.21
CA ILE A 35 6.49 -0.16 5.57
C ILE A 35 7.87 -0.69 5.99
N GLN A 36 8.60 -1.31 5.07
CA GLN A 36 9.95 -1.81 5.33
C GLN A 36 10.97 -0.71 5.59
N ASP A 37 10.86 0.40 4.86
CA ASP A 37 11.67 1.60 5.07
C ASP A 37 11.49 2.19 6.49
N ARG A 38 10.34 1.95 7.12
CA ARG A 38 10.03 2.32 8.51
C ARG A 38 10.50 1.32 9.56
N GLY A 39 11.31 0.32 9.16
CA GLY A 39 11.86 -0.69 10.06
C GLY A 39 10.90 -1.84 10.42
N LEU A 40 9.74 -1.92 9.76
CA LEU A 40 8.79 -3.01 9.93
C LEU A 40 8.99 -4.09 8.84
N ARG A 41 8.33 -5.24 8.96
CA ARG A 41 8.60 -6.37 8.03
C ARG A 41 7.78 -6.30 6.74
N GLY A 42 6.62 -5.65 6.78
CA GLY A 42 5.69 -5.61 5.64
C GLY A 42 5.19 -7.01 5.29
N ARG A 43 4.90 -7.84 6.30
CA ARG A 43 4.41 -9.23 6.12
C ARG A 43 3.04 -9.45 6.74
N HIS A 44 2.74 -8.69 7.79
CA HIS A 44 1.49 -8.77 8.52
C HIS A 44 0.93 -7.36 8.55
N ILE A 45 0.33 -6.93 7.44
CA ILE A 45 -0.05 -5.54 7.20
C ILE A 45 -0.90 -4.99 8.36
N SER A 46 -1.80 -5.80 8.91
CA SER A 46 -2.59 -5.46 10.09
C SER A 46 -1.74 -5.09 11.32
N ARG A 47 -0.73 -5.91 11.64
CA ARG A 47 0.21 -5.67 12.75
C ARG A 47 1.17 -4.53 12.45
N ASP A 48 1.63 -4.46 11.20
CA ASP A 48 2.56 -3.42 10.74
C ASP A 48 1.87 -2.04 10.86
N VAL A 49 0.61 -1.90 10.44
CA VAL A 49 -0.17 -0.66 10.58
C VAL A 49 -0.45 -0.30 12.04
N ALA A 50 -0.80 -1.29 12.88
CA ALA A 50 -0.97 -1.06 14.31
C ALA A 50 0.32 -0.54 14.95
N ALA A 51 1.46 -1.17 14.63
CA ALA A 51 2.78 -0.75 15.12
C ALA A 51 3.15 0.67 14.65
N LEU A 52 2.80 1.05 13.41
CA LEU A 52 3.01 2.42 12.93
C LEU A 52 2.20 3.44 13.75
N VAL A 53 0.96 3.12 14.11
CA VAL A 53 0.14 4.01 14.95
C VAL A 53 0.69 4.09 16.37
N ASP A 54 1.12 2.97 16.96
CA ASP A 54 1.80 2.95 18.26
C ASP A 54 3.10 3.77 18.26
N GLN A 55 3.77 3.86 17.10
CA GLN A 55 4.95 4.70 16.88
C GLN A 55 4.63 6.17 16.59
N GLY A 56 3.37 6.58 16.61
CA GLY A 56 2.94 7.97 16.45
C GLY A 56 2.34 8.31 15.08
N ALA A 57 2.10 7.32 14.20
CA ALA A 57 1.30 7.57 13.01
C ALA A 57 -0.16 7.90 13.38
N PRO A 58 -0.88 8.73 12.59
CA PRO A 58 -2.25 9.09 12.86
C PRO A 58 -3.17 7.88 12.89
N VAL A 59 -4.14 7.90 13.81
CA VAL A 59 -5.22 6.90 13.89
C VAL A 59 -6.02 6.81 12.58
N GLY A 60 -6.02 7.86 11.76
CA GLY A 60 -6.58 7.83 10.41
C GLY A 60 -5.98 6.75 9.51
N LEU A 61 -4.72 6.35 9.74
CA LEU A 61 -4.06 5.27 9.02
C LEU A 61 -4.73 3.91 9.28
N LEU A 62 -5.12 3.64 10.54
CA LEU A 62 -5.89 2.44 10.89
C LEU A 62 -7.25 2.42 10.20
N ARG A 63 -7.97 3.55 10.19
CA ARG A 63 -9.28 3.65 9.53
C ARG A 63 -9.16 3.47 8.02
N ALA A 64 -8.11 4.01 7.41
CA ALA A 64 -7.87 3.81 5.99
C ALA A 64 -7.53 2.35 5.68
N PHE A 65 -6.75 1.69 6.54
CA PHE A 65 -6.51 0.25 6.42
C PHE A 65 -7.82 -0.55 6.50
N ASP A 66 -8.77 -0.19 7.36
CA ASP A 66 -10.08 -0.88 7.42
C ASP A 66 -10.88 -0.76 6.11
N VAL A 67 -10.67 0.31 5.34
CA VAL A 67 -11.28 0.50 4.01
C VAL A 67 -10.52 -0.27 2.93
N VAL A 68 -9.20 -0.35 3.07
CA VAL A 68 -8.34 -1.06 2.13
C VAL A 68 -8.38 -2.55 2.45
N SER A 69 -9.05 -3.33 1.59
CA SER A 69 -9.16 -4.80 1.74
C SER A 69 -7.85 -5.57 1.47
N MET A 70 -6.70 -4.99 1.83
CA MET A 70 -5.39 -5.64 1.75
C MET A 70 -5.24 -6.64 2.88
N THR A 71 -5.20 -7.91 2.53
CA THR A 71 -5.03 -9.01 3.48
C THR A 71 -3.56 -9.29 3.78
N ASP A 72 -3.29 -9.97 4.90
CA ASP A 72 -1.97 -10.51 5.22
C ASP A 72 -1.42 -11.43 4.12
N ASP A 73 -2.28 -12.09 3.36
CA ASP A 73 -1.90 -12.90 2.19
C ASP A 73 -1.33 -12.02 1.07
N SER A 74 -2.06 -10.97 0.68
CA SER A 74 -1.59 -9.97 -0.26
C SER A 74 -0.31 -9.27 0.21
N ALA A 75 -0.10 -9.09 1.52
CA ALA A 75 1.12 -8.51 2.07
C ALA A 75 2.34 -9.45 1.96
N LYS A 76 2.12 -10.77 2.06
CA LYS A 76 3.18 -11.78 1.88
C LYS A 76 3.60 -11.90 0.42
N ASN A 77 2.64 -11.83 -0.50
CA ASN A 77 2.85 -11.95 -1.94
C ASN A 77 2.36 -10.68 -2.68
N PRO A 78 2.99 -9.52 -2.48
CA PRO A 78 2.47 -8.24 -2.98
C PRO A 78 2.38 -8.14 -4.49
N ALA A 79 3.31 -8.80 -5.21
CA ALA A 79 3.36 -8.82 -6.67
C ALA A 79 2.39 -9.83 -7.29
N GLU A 80 1.62 -10.57 -6.48
CA GLU A 80 0.60 -11.48 -7.00
C GLU A 80 -0.49 -10.68 -7.71
N LEU A 81 -0.72 -11.03 -8.98
CA LEU A 81 -1.79 -10.47 -9.78
C LEU A 81 -3.11 -11.14 -9.41
N LYS A 82 -4.02 -10.39 -8.78
CA LYS A 82 -5.36 -10.87 -8.44
C LYS A 82 -6.34 -10.33 -9.47
N LEU A 83 -6.90 -11.21 -10.30
CA LEU A 83 -7.81 -10.82 -11.40
C LEU A 83 -9.13 -10.21 -10.91
N ILE A 84 -9.46 -10.41 -9.63
CA ILE A 84 -10.62 -9.81 -8.98
C ILE A 84 -10.40 -8.34 -8.62
N ASP A 85 -9.16 -7.87 -8.59
CA ASP A 85 -8.82 -6.49 -8.23
C ASP A 85 -9.35 -5.53 -9.30
N GLY A 86 -10.13 -4.54 -8.88
CA GLY A 86 -10.73 -3.53 -9.75
C GLY A 86 -10.21 -2.11 -9.50
N HIS A 87 -10.80 -1.15 -10.20
CA HIS A 87 -10.46 0.26 -10.08
C HIS A 87 -10.64 0.78 -8.64
N THR A 88 -11.70 0.35 -7.96
CA THR A 88 -11.95 0.74 -6.56
C THR A 88 -10.84 0.23 -5.63
N ASP A 89 -10.33 -0.98 -5.84
CA ASP A 89 -9.22 -1.51 -5.05
C ASP A 89 -7.93 -0.70 -5.29
N ALA A 90 -7.64 -0.38 -6.55
CA ALA A 90 -6.48 0.42 -6.92
C ALA A 90 -6.55 1.86 -6.33
N GLN A 91 -7.75 2.46 -6.34
CA GLN A 91 -8.01 3.75 -5.70
C GLN A 91 -7.81 3.68 -4.18
N ASN A 92 -8.38 2.66 -3.52
CA ASN A 92 -8.22 2.45 -2.08
C ASN A 92 -6.74 2.28 -1.70
N LEU A 93 -6.01 1.44 -2.44
CA LEU A 93 -4.56 1.24 -2.25
C LEU A 93 -3.76 2.53 -2.47
N THR A 94 -4.12 3.32 -3.48
CA THR A 94 -3.47 4.62 -3.76
C THR A 94 -3.69 5.59 -2.61
N MET A 95 -4.93 5.73 -2.13
CA MET A 95 -5.26 6.59 -0.98
C MET A 95 -4.49 6.16 0.27
N PHE A 96 -4.43 4.85 0.54
CA PHE A 96 -3.69 4.33 1.68
C PHE A 96 -2.18 4.57 1.56
N LEU A 97 -1.61 4.40 0.37
CA LEU A 97 -0.21 4.73 0.10
C LEU A 97 0.07 6.21 0.35
N HIS A 98 -0.82 7.11 -0.08
CA HIS A 98 -0.67 8.55 0.21
C HIS A 98 -0.68 8.82 1.70
N LEU A 99 -1.62 8.24 2.45
CA LEU A 99 -1.67 8.40 3.91
C LEU A 99 -0.44 7.85 4.62
N LEU A 100 0.10 6.72 4.13
CA LEU A 100 1.39 6.21 4.59
C LEU A 100 2.48 7.22 4.27
N ALA A 101 2.61 7.68 3.03
CA ALA A 101 3.68 8.56 2.58
C ALA A 101 3.66 9.95 3.24
N ASP A 102 2.48 10.52 3.47
CA ASP A 102 2.28 11.89 3.99
C ASP A 102 2.66 12.05 5.47
N GLN A 103 2.94 10.94 6.18
CA GLN A 103 3.54 10.97 7.52
C GLN A 103 5.02 11.37 7.53
N THR A 104 5.52 12.04 6.49
CA THR A 104 6.87 12.61 6.46
C THR A 104 6.79 14.08 6.86
N ASN A 105 7.00 14.37 8.15
CA ASN A 105 7.51 15.65 8.62
C ASN A 105 9.04 15.66 8.51
#